data_AF-Q5FJR6-F1
#
_entry.id   AF-Q5FJR6-F1
#
_cell.length_a   1.000
_cell.length_b   1.000
_cell.length_c   1.000
_cell.angle_alpha   90.00
_cell.angle_beta   90.00
_cell.angle_gamma   90.00
#
_symmetry.space_group_name_H-M   'P 1'
#
loop_
_entity.id
_entity.type
_entity.pdbx_description
1 polymer ?
#
loop_
_entity_poly.entity_id
_entity_poly.type
_entity_poly.pdbx_seq_one_letter_code
_entity_poly.pdbx_strand_id
1 'polypeptide(L)'
;MFLIFFLAFLNPMGAAKDAPLTAAYTNNAFTNGFLEGYNTMDCLAALAFGITVITAIRNLGFKNEKEVAITTIKSGLFGILGIAIIYIGLIWLGATSLHDFKLSSNGGTALAQISHYYLGTVGDALIAALTTITCITTAMGLVVAFAQDFHKRFPKISYKTFLAINCLLSFIIANMGLDMIISWSTPVLMLLYPLAISLVILGILSPIFKNDPVVYKITTALTLIPALFDMINALPDVLRSTSIIQNILSYAQRYLPMFDLGFSWVTFSLGGLFIGIIIHFAKRASFTAVED
;
A
#
# COMPACT_ATOMS: atom_id res chain seq x y z
N MET A 1 6.69 -20.14 -10.28
CA MET A 1 7.05 -19.50 -9.00
C MET A 1 7.38 -20.54 -7.91
N PHE A 2 6.44 -21.41 -7.50
CA PHE A 2 6.73 -22.45 -6.49
C PHE A 2 7.91 -23.38 -6.83
N LEU A 3 8.10 -23.69 -8.11
CA LEU A 3 9.26 -24.47 -8.57
C LEU A 3 10.59 -23.73 -8.36
N ILE A 4 10.63 -22.40 -8.53
CA ILE A 4 11.82 -21.59 -8.25
C ILE A 4 12.09 -21.58 -6.74
N PHE A 5 11.06 -21.45 -5.91
CA PHE A 5 11.23 -21.56 -4.45
C PHE A 5 11.76 -22.93 -4.03
N PHE A 6 11.25 -24.00 -4.63
CA PHE A 6 11.72 -25.35 -4.35
C PHE A 6 13.19 -25.53 -4.75
N LEU A 7 13.58 -25.09 -5.94
CA LEU A 7 14.98 -25.14 -6.39
C LEU A 7 15.91 -24.28 -5.52
N ALA A 8 15.46 -23.08 -5.16
CA ALA A 8 16.21 -22.20 -4.28
C ALA A 8 16.40 -22.79 -2.88
N PHE A 9 15.41 -23.51 -2.35
CA PHE A 9 15.53 -24.20 -1.07
C PHE A 9 16.51 -25.37 -1.12
N LEU A 10 16.57 -26.10 -2.25
CA LEU A 10 17.50 -27.22 -2.43
C LEU A 10 18.94 -26.75 -2.66
N ASN A 11 19.13 -25.68 -3.45
CA ASN A 11 20.44 -25.14 -3.80
C ASN A 11 20.45 -23.62 -3.60
N PRO A 12 20.53 -23.12 -2.36
CA PRO A 12 20.55 -21.68 -2.11
C PRO A 12 21.82 -21.05 -2.69
N MET A 13 21.68 -19.87 -3.31
CA MET A 13 22.80 -19.06 -3.84
C MET A 13 23.81 -18.61 -2.77
N GLY A 14 23.42 -18.68 -1.50
CA GLY A 14 24.26 -18.33 -0.37
C GLY A 14 23.48 -18.37 0.93
N ALA A 15 24.18 -18.19 2.05
CA ALA A 15 23.52 -18.06 3.34
C ALA A 15 23.00 -16.63 3.53
N ALA A 16 21.70 -16.47 3.77
CA ALA A 16 21.07 -15.16 3.93
C ALA A 16 21.68 -14.32 5.07
N LYS A 17 22.28 -14.96 6.08
CA LYS A 17 22.98 -14.30 7.21
C LYS A 17 24.27 -13.58 6.79
N ASP A 18 24.89 -14.01 5.69
CA ASP A 18 26.18 -13.50 5.21
C ASP A 18 25.97 -12.49 4.07
N ALA A 19 24.72 -12.20 3.70
CA ALA A 19 24.37 -11.21 2.69
C ALA A 19 24.79 -9.81 3.17
N PRO A 20 25.31 -8.95 2.27
CA PRO A 20 25.72 -7.60 2.63
C PRO A 20 24.52 -6.81 3.15
N LEU A 21 24.62 -6.33 4.39
CA LEU A 21 23.62 -5.46 5.01
C LEU A 21 23.62 -4.10 4.31
N THR A 22 22.48 -3.70 3.78
CA THR A 22 22.29 -2.34 3.26
C THR A 22 22.01 -1.39 4.42
N ALA A 23 22.41 -0.12 4.27
CA ALA A 23 22.25 0.90 5.33
C ALA A 23 20.80 1.03 5.83
N ALA A 24 19.83 0.78 4.95
CA ALA A 24 18.41 0.75 5.29
C ALA A 24 18.08 -0.32 6.35
N TYR A 25 18.60 -1.53 6.21
CA TYR A 25 18.22 -2.66 7.06
C TYR A 25 19.10 -2.83 8.32
N THR A 26 20.18 -2.06 8.47
CA THR A 26 21.05 -2.14 9.66
C THR A 26 20.37 -1.61 10.93
N ASN A 27 19.75 -0.43 10.87
CA ASN A 27 19.20 0.24 12.06
C ASN A 27 17.66 0.35 12.04
N ASN A 28 17.03 0.22 10.87
CA ASN A 28 15.62 0.54 10.66
C ASN A 28 14.89 -0.55 9.86
N ALA A 29 15.23 -1.83 10.05
CA ALA A 29 14.68 -2.95 9.26
C ALA A 29 13.14 -3.01 9.29
N PHE A 30 12.52 -2.83 10.45
CA PHE A 30 11.06 -2.82 10.58
C PHE A 30 10.43 -1.64 9.82
N THR A 31 10.95 -0.43 10.05
CA THR A 31 10.48 0.78 9.37
C THR A 31 10.58 0.65 7.86
N ASN A 32 11.73 0.21 7.35
CA ASN A 32 11.92 0.02 5.92
C ASN A 32 11.03 -1.08 5.37
N GLY A 33 10.91 -2.23 6.04
CA GLY A 33 9.99 -3.29 5.61
C GLY A 33 8.52 -2.83 5.57
N PHE A 34 8.09 -1.99 6.53
CA PHE A 34 6.75 -1.43 6.55
C PHE A 34 6.52 -0.43 5.41
N LEU A 35 7.49 0.46 5.15
CA LEU A 35 7.43 1.41 4.03
C LEU A 35 7.48 0.73 2.67
N GLU A 36 8.29 -0.34 2.51
CA GLU A 36 8.26 -1.17 1.30
C GLU A 36 6.89 -1.83 1.11
N GLY A 37 6.19 -2.13 2.21
CA GLY A 37 4.79 -2.56 2.17
C GLY A 37 3.87 -1.57 1.45
N TYR A 38 4.16 -0.26 1.43
CA TYR A 38 3.34 0.70 0.70
C TYR A 38 3.37 0.48 -0.81
N ASN A 39 4.52 0.04 -1.34
CA ASN A 39 4.68 -0.25 -2.76
C ASN A 39 3.79 -1.41 -3.25
N THR A 40 3.24 -2.24 -2.34
CA THR A 40 2.30 -3.31 -2.69
C THR A 40 0.93 -2.80 -3.14
N MET A 41 0.57 -1.57 -2.73
CA MET A 41 -0.73 -0.93 -3.00
C MET A 41 -1.97 -1.63 -2.41
N ASP A 42 -1.82 -2.72 -1.63
CA ASP A 42 -2.93 -3.56 -1.17
C ASP A 42 -3.97 -2.81 -0.32
N CYS A 43 -3.53 -1.89 0.55
CA CYS A 43 -4.43 -1.13 1.41
C CYS A 43 -5.34 -0.19 0.58
N LEU A 44 -4.77 0.52 -0.38
CA LEU A 44 -5.52 1.42 -1.27
C LEU A 44 -6.45 0.63 -2.18
N ALA A 45 -5.98 -0.51 -2.68
CA ALA A 45 -6.76 -1.40 -3.51
C ALA A 45 -8.00 -1.93 -2.75
N ALA A 46 -7.83 -2.34 -1.50
CA ALA A 46 -8.93 -2.75 -0.63
C ALA A 46 -9.98 -1.65 -0.40
N LEU A 47 -9.57 -0.38 -0.27
CA LEU A 47 -10.50 0.74 -0.17
C LEU A 47 -11.26 1.00 -1.48
N ALA A 48 -10.62 0.80 -2.63
CA ALA A 48 -11.22 1.06 -3.95
C ALA A 48 -12.26 0.00 -4.34
N PHE A 49 -11.92 -1.29 -4.27
CA PHE A 49 -12.83 -2.36 -4.72
C PHE A 49 -13.39 -3.23 -3.58
N GLY A 50 -13.19 -2.84 -2.31
CA GLY A 50 -13.72 -3.58 -1.16
C GLY A 50 -15.24 -3.81 -1.22
N ILE A 51 -16.01 -2.84 -1.73
CA ILE A 51 -17.45 -2.98 -1.94
C ILE A 51 -17.76 -4.13 -2.92
N THR A 52 -16.95 -4.30 -3.96
CA THR A 52 -17.10 -5.40 -4.94
C THR A 52 -16.89 -6.75 -4.27
N VAL A 53 -15.89 -6.88 -3.40
CA VAL A 53 -15.65 -8.11 -2.61
C VAL A 53 -16.83 -8.40 -1.69
N ILE A 54 -17.31 -7.41 -0.95
CA ILE A 54 -18.48 -7.55 -0.07
C ILE A 54 -19.73 -7.95 -0.86
N THR A 55 -19.93 -7.35 -2.04
CA THR A 55 -21.06 -7.67 -2.93
C THR A 55 -20.95 -9.10 -3.47
N ALA A 56 -19.75 -9.54 -3.86
CA ALA A 56 -19.51 -10.91 -4.29
C ALA A 56 -19.83 -11.92 -3.17
N ILE A 57 -19.43 -11.65 -1.93
CA ILE A 57 -19.75 -12.51 -0.78
C ILE A 57 -21.26 -12.54 -0.54
N ARG A 58 -21.97 -11.40 -0.63
CA ARG A 58 -23.44 -11.35 -0.51
C ARG A 58 -24.12 -12.17 -1.61
N ASN A 59 -23.59 -12.16 -2.83
CA ASN A 59 -24.11 -12.94 -3.95
C ASN A 59 -23.93 -14.46 -3.77
N LEU A 60 -23.05 -14.92 -2.88
CA LEU A 60 -22.94 -16.33 -2.49
C LEU A 60 -24.06 -16.80 -1.54
N GLY A 61 -24.99 -15.92 -1.15
CA GLY A 61 -26.16 -16.25 -0.35
C GLY A 61 -26.10 -15.80 1.11
N PHE A 62 -24.99 -15.18 1.55
CA PHE A 62 -24.86 -14.61 2.90
C PHE A 62 -25.66 -13.29 3.00
N LYS A 63 -26.70 -13.26 3.83
CA LYS A 63 -27.60 -12.09 3.97
C LYS A 63 -27.36 -11.27 5.24
N ASN A 64 -26.89 -11.91 6.31
CA ASN A 64 -26.66 -11.24 7.59
C ASN A 64 -25.33 -10.48 7.59
N GLU A 65 -25.31 -9.23 8.05
CA GLU A 65 -24.09 -8.41 8.08
C GLU A 65 -22.96 -9.05 8.88
N LYS A 66 -23.30 -9.68 10.02
CA LYS A 66 -22.34 -10.43 10.84
C LYS A 66 -21.74 -11.62 10.10
N GLU A 67 -22.55 -12.36 9.33
CA GLU A 67 -22.07 -13.50 8.55
C GLU A 67 -21.15 -13.03 7.42
N VAL A 68 -21.52 -11.95 6.71
CA VAL A 68 -20.66 -11.36 5.68
C VAL A 68 -19.32 -10.94 6.27
N ALA A 69 -19.31 -10.28 7.43
CA ALA A 69 -18.09 -9.85 8.11
C ALA A 69 -17.20 -11.04 8.53
N ILE A 70 -17.78 -12.06 9.19
CA ILE A 70 -17.03 -13.24 9.63
C ILE A 70 -16.48 -14.03 8.44
N THR A 71 -17.28 -14.21 7.39
CA THR A 71 -16.84 -14.90 6.17
C THR A 71 -15.70 -14.14 5.50
N THR A 72 -15.79 -12.80 5.43
CA THR A 72 -14.72 -11.95 4.90
C THR A 72 -13.43 -12.07 5.70
N ILE A 73 -13.52 -12.08 7.04
CA ILE A 73 -12.34 -12.25 7.90
C ILE A 73 -11.70 -13.63 7.70
N LYS A 74 -12.51 -14.70 7.66
CA LYS A 74 -11.99 -16.06 7.48
C LYS A 74 -11.32 -16.26 6.13
N SER A 75 -11.95 -15.80 5.05
CA SER A 75 -11.38 -15.89 3.70
C SER A 75 -10.15 -14.98 3.56
N GLY A 76 -10.22 -13.77 4.12
CA GLY A 76 -9.12 -12.81 4.14
C GLY A 76 -7.91 -13.35 4.91
N LEU A 77 -8.10 -13.96 6.08
CA LEU A 77 -7.01 -14.54 6.88
C LEU A 77 -6.29 -15.66 6.12
N PHE A 78 -7.04 -16.53 5.42
CA PHE A 78 -6.44 -17.55 4.58
C PHE A 78 -5.60 -16.95 3.44
N GLY A 79 -6.12 -15.89 2.79
CA GLY A 79 -5.38 -15.15 1.75
C GLY A 79 -4.10 -14.49 2.28
N ILE A 80 -4.21 -13.78 3.41
CA ILE A 80 -3.07 -13.10 4.07
C ILE A 80 -1.98 -14.10 4.45
N LEU A 81 -2.33 -15.27 5.00
CA LEU A 81 -1.36 -16.31 5.33
C LEU A 81 -0.62 -16.83 4.08
N GLY A 82 -1.34 -17.05 2.99
CA GLY A 82 -0.74 -17.46 1.72
C GLY A 82 0.24 -16.43 1.17
N ILE A 83 -0.15 -15.15 1.15
CA ILE A 83 0.70 -14.05 0.70
C ILE A 83 1.90 -13.87 1.61
N ALA A 84 1.73 -13.96 2.93
CA ALA A 84 2.81 -13.84 3.90
C ALA A 84 3.90 -14.91 3.68
N ILE A 85 3.52 -16.16 3.44
CA ILE A 85 4.47 -17.25 3.13
C ILE A 85 5.24 -16.93 1.85
N ILE A 86 4.57 -16.46 0.81
CA ILE A 86 5.21 -16.11 -0.47
C ILE A 86 6.20 -14.96 -0.27
N TYR A 87 5.83 -13.91 0.47
CA TYR A 87 6.71 -12.77 0.74
C TYR A 87 7.92 -13.13 1.59
N ILE A 88 7.77 -13.96 2.62
CA ILE A 88 8.92 -14.48 3.37
C ILE A 88 9.87 -15.24 2.44
N GLY A 89 9.32 -16.08 1.56
CA GLY A 89 10.11 -16.79 0.54
C GLY A 89 10.83 -15.84 -0.41
N LEU A 90 10.17 -14.78 -0.90
CA LEU A 90 10.78 -13.78 -1.78
C LEU A 90 11.87 -12.97 -1.07
N ILE A 91 11.65 -12.56 0.17
CA ILE A 91 12.64 -11.82 0.98
C ILE A 91 13.87 -12.69 1.18
N TRP A 92 13.68 -13.95 1.55
CA TRP A 92 14.79 -14.90 1.73
C TRP A 92 15.56 -15.11 0.43
N LEU A 93 14.85 -15.36 -0.67
CA LEU A 93 15.43 -15.59 -1.99
C LEU A 93 16.19 -14.34 -2.48
N GLY A 94 15.63 -13.14 -2.33
CA GLY A 94 16.30 -11.88 -2.65
C GLY A 94 17.54 -11.64 -1.80
N ALA A 95 17.50 -11.94 -0.49
CA ALA A 95 18.66 -11.83 0.39
C ALA A 95 19.78 -12.79 -0.03
N THR A 96 19.46 -14.05 -0.35
CA THR A 96 20.46 -15.03 -0.80
C THR A 96 21.07 -14.69 -2.16
N SER A 97 20.31 -14.03 -3.04
CA SER A 97 20.81 -13.64 -4.36
C SER A 97 21.91 -12.60 -4.33
N LEU A 98 22.07 -11.85 -3.22
CA LEU A 98 23.11 -10.85 -3.06
C LEU A 98 24.53 -11.44 -2.95
N HIS A 99 24.66 -12.77 -2.84
CA HIS A 99 25.95 -13.44 -2.85
C HIS A 99 26.54 -13.50 -4.27
N ASP A 100 25.69 -13.79 -5.26
CA ASP A 100 26.08 -13.94 -6.66
C ASP A 100 25.83 -12.66 -7.47
N PHE A 101 24.87 -11.83 -7.04
CA PHE A 101 24.47 -10.61 -7.74
C PHE A 101 24.65 -9.36 -6.88
N LYS A 102 24.91 -8.23 -7.54
CA LYS A 102 24.79 -6.92 -6.89
C LYS A 102 23.33 -6.57 -6.67
N LEU A 103 23.06 -5.67 -5.71
CA LEU A 103 21.72 -5.14 -5.48
C LEU A 103 21.11 -4.60 -6.78
N SER A 104 20.00 -5.18 -7.20
CA SER A 104 19.28 -4.80 -8.42
C SER A 104 18.52 -3.48 -8.23
N SER A 105 18.18 -2.78 -9.32
CA SER A 105 17.46 -1.50 -9.24
C SER A 105 16.04 -1.63 -8.70
N ASN A 106 15.37 -2.76 -8.99
CA ASN A 106 14.03 -3.05 -8.50
C ASN A 106 13.78 -4.57 -8.36
N GLY A 107 12.68 -4.92 -7.67
CA GLY A 107 12.31 -6.32 -7.44
C GLY A 107 12.00 -7.12 -8.71
N GLY A 108 11.54 -6.47 -9.79
CA GLY A 108 11.30 -7.14 -11.07
C GLY A 108 12.59 -7.61 -11.73
N THR A 109 13.63 -6.77 -11.73
CA THR A 109 14.96 -7.12 -12.23
C THR A 109 15.62 -8.21 -11.39
N ALA A 110 15.51 -8.14 -10.06
CA ALA A 110 16.03 -9.17 -9.16
C ALA A 110 15.36 -10.53 -9.44
N LEU A 111 14.02 -10.57 -9.52
CA LEU A 111 13.29 -11.81 -9.76
C LEU A 111 13.63 -12.43 -11.13
N ALA A 112 13.82 -11.60 -12.16
CA ALA A 112 14.25 -12.07 -13.48
C ALA A 112 15.66 -12.68 -13.43
N GLN A 113 16.62 -12.01 -12.79
CA GLN A 113 17.99 -12.53 -12.61
C GLN A 113 18.01 -13.86 -11.87
N ILE A 114 17.20 -13.97 -10.81
CA ILE A 114 17.14 -15.19 -10.01
C ILE A 114 16.48 -16.33 -10.79
N SER A 115 15.41 -16.05 -11.53
CA SER A 115 14.78 -17.05 -12.39
C SER A 115 15.74 -17.56 -13.48
N HIS A 116 16.47 -16.64 -14.11
CA HIS A 116 17.49 -16.98 -15.10
C HIS A 116 18.59 -17.86 -14.51
N TYR A 117 19.03 -17.57 -13.28
CA TYR A 117 20.05 -18.38 -12.62
C TYR A 117 19.60 -19.85 -12.42
N TYR A 118 18.38 -20.08 -11.93
CA TYR A 118 17.92 -21.44 -11.62
C TYR A 118 17.44 -22.22 -12.83
N LEU A 119 16.87 -21.56 -13.84
CA LEU A 119 16.14 -22.20 -14.94
C LEU A 119 16.61 -21.76 -16.33
N GLY A 120 17.61 -20.89 -16.42
CA GLY A 120 18.09 -20.31 -17.68
C GLY A 120 16.98 -19.59 -18.44
N THR A 121 17.03 -19.70 -19.77
CA THR A 121 16.03 -19.09 -20.68
C THR A 121 14.60 -19.60 -20.47
N VAL A 122 14.44 -20.83 -19.96
CA VAL A 122 13.12 -21.37 -19.59
C VAL A 122 12.55 -20.59 -18.40
N GLY A 123 13.40 -20.20 -17.45
CA GLY A 123 13.05 -19.36 -16.32
C GLY A 123 12.54 -17.98 -16.75
N ASP A 124 13.20 -17.37 -17.72
CA ASP A 124 12.81 -16.06 -18.26
C ASP A 124 11.43 -16.12 -18.90
N ALA A 125 11.21 -17.11 -19.78
CA ALA A 125 9.93 -17.31 -20.46
C ALA A 125 8.80 -17.59 -19.44
N LEU A 126 9.09 -18.37 -18.40
CA LEU A 126 8.14 -18.70 -17.35
C LEU A 126 7.77 -17.48 -16.52
N ILE A 127 8.75 -16.66 -16.10
CA ILE A 127 8.47 -15.42 -15.36
C ILE A 127 7.72 -14.42 -16.22
N ALA A 128 8.09 -14.25 -17.49
CA ALA A 128 7.35 -13.40 -18.41
C ALA A 128 5.88 -13.82 -18.50
N ALA A 129 5.61 -15.10 -18.77
CA ALA A 129 4.24 -15.61 -18.89
C ALA A 129 3.44 -15.49 -17.58
N LEU A 130 4.01 -15.91 -16.45
CA LEU A 130 3.32 -15.86 -15.16
C LEU A 130 3.06 -14.41 -14.71
N THR A 131 4.02 -13.52 -14.90
CA THR A 131 3.88 -12.10 -14.55
C THR A 131 2.79 -11.47 -15.41
N THR A 132 2.76 -11.73 -16.73
CA THR A 132 1.69 -11.24 -17.61
C THR A 132 0.32 -11.72 -17.14
N ILE A 133 0.13 -13.02 -16.91
CA ILE A 133 -1.16 -13.58 -16.48
C ILE A 133 -1.59 -13.00 -15.14
N THR A 134 -0.68 -12.95 -14.17
CA THR A 134 -0.97 -12.47 -12.81
C THR A 134 -1.32 -10.98 -12.83
N CYS A 135 -0.50 -10.15 -13.48
CA CYS A 135 -0.71 -8.70 -13.54
C CYS A 135 -1.98 -8.33 -14.34
N ILE A 136 -2.37 -9.12 -15.35
CA ILE A 136 -3.64 -8.89 -16.08
C ILE A 136 -4.85 -8.99 -15.13
N THR A 137 -4.88 -9.95 -14.22
CA THR A 137 -6.02 -10.11 -13.30
C THR A 137 -6.20 -8.91 -12.37
N THR A 138 -5.11 -8.43 -11.78
CA THR A 138 -5.12 -7.23 -10.91
C THR A 138 -5.44 -5.97 -11.70
N ALA A 139 -4.83 -5.80 -12.89
CA ALA A 139 -5.09 -4.65 -13.76
C ALA A 139 -6.57 -4.60 -14.18
N MET A 140 -7.18 -5.73 -14.56
CA MET A 140 -8.61 -5.79 -14.88
C MET A 140 -9.47 -5.35 -13.69
N GLY A 141 -9.17 -5.84 -12.48
CA GLY A 141 -9.90 -5.46 -11.27
C GLY A 141 -9.87 -3.96 -11.00
N LEU A 142 -8.68 -3.36 -11.06
CA LEU A 142 -8.50 -1.92 -10.79
C LEU A 142 -9.13 -1.04 -11.87
N VAL A 143 -8.98 -1.40 -13.14
CA VAL A 143 -9.52 -0.60 -14.25
C VAL A 143 -11.06 -0.64 -14.27
N VAL A 144 -11.65 -1.79 -13.97
CA VAL A 144 -13.11 -1.93 -13.80
C VAL A 144 -13.60 -1.12 -12.61
N ALA A 145 -12.97 -1.25 -11.44
CA ALA A 145 -13.37 -0.52 -10.23
C ALA A 145 -13.30 1.00 -10.44
N PHE A 146 -12.20 1.50 -11.00
CA PHE A 146 -12.04 2.90 -11.36
C PHE A 146 -13.15 3.39 -12.29
N ALA A 147 -13.42 2.66 -13.38
CA ALA A 147 -14.43 3.05 -14.35
C ALA A 147 -15.86 3.01 -13.75
N GLN A 148 -16.15 2.05 -12.87
CA GLN A 148 -17.42 1.96 -12.15
C GLN A 148 -17.61 3.16 -11.21
N ASP A 149 -16.63 3.48 -10.37
CA ASP A 149 -16.72 4.55 -9.40
C ASP A 149 -16.79 5.94 -10.06
N PHE A 150 -15.97 6.17 -11.09
CA PHE A 150 -16.00 7.43 -11.83
C PHE A 150 -17.30 7.61 -12.61
N HIS A 151 -17.82 6.55 -13.22
CA HIS A 151 -19.13 6.61 -13.87
C HIS A 151 -20.25 6.91 -12.87
N LYS A 152 -20.23 6.26 -11.69
CA LYS A 152 -21.20 6.52 -10.62
C LYS A 152 -21.13 7.96 -10.12
N ARG A 153 -19.94 8.56 -10.02
CA ARG A 153 -19.75 9.94 -9.59
C ARG A 153 -20.07 10.97 -10.68
N PHE A 154 -19.73 10.66 -11.92
CA PHE A 154 -19.90 11.51 -13.10
C PHE A 154 -20.73 10.79 -14.17
N PRO A 155 -22.06 10.63 -13.96
CA PRO A 155 -22.92 9.80 -14.80
C PRO A 155 -23.08 10.29 -16.24
N LYS A 156 -22.66 11.54 -16.52
CA LYS A 156 -22.66 12.11 -17.88
C LYS A 156 -21.67 11.42 -18.82
N ILE A 157 -20.58 10.85 -18.29
CA ILE A 157 -19.56 10.14 -19.07
C ILE A 157 -19.81 8.64 -18.93
N SER A 158 -19.79 7.91 -20.05
CA SER A 158 -20.09 6.48 -20.03
C SER A 158 -19.00 5.66 -19.32
N TYR A 159 -19.38 4.54 -18.70
CA TYR A 159 -18.45 3.55 -18.15
C TYR A 159 -17.36 3.14 -19.15
N LYS A 160 -17.74 2.87 -20.41
CA LYS A 160 -16.81 2.45 -21.47
C LYS A 160 -15.78 3.54 -21.78
N THR A 161 -16.17 4.81 -21.69
CA THR A 161 -15.26 5.95 -21.90
C THR A 161 -14.23 6.04 -20.78
N PHE A 162 -14.65 5.94 -19.51
CA PHE A 162 -13.70 5.92 -18.39
C PHE A 162 -12.75 4.71 -18.45
N LEU A 163 -13.27 3.54 -18.82
CA LEU A 163 -12.48 2.34 -19.01
C LEU A 163 -11.39 2.55 -20.09
N ALA A 164 -11.78 3.08 -21.26
CA ALA A 164 -10.84 3.34 -22.36
C ALA A 164 -9.78 4.38 -21.98
N ILE A 165 -10.17 5.47 -21.31
CA ILE A 165 -9.24 6.52 -20.83
C ILE A 165 -8.23 5.89 -19.86
N ASN A 166 -8.69 5.10 -18.91
CA ASN A 166 -7.82 4.51 -17.90
C ASN A 166 -6.82 3.52 -18.53
N CYS A 167 -7.28 2.66 -19.45
CA CYS A 167 -6.40 1.75 -20.19
C CYS A 167 -5.37 2.50 -21.03
N LEU A 168 -5.77 3.56 -21.74
CA LEU A 168 -4.89 4.34 -22.60
C LEU A 168 -3.84 5.09 -21.77
N LEU A 169 -4.25 5.72 -20.66
CA LEU A 169 -3.33 6.41 -19.76
C LEU A 169 -2.33 5.43 -19.13
N SER A 170 -2.83 4.27 -18.65
CA SER A 170 -1.97 3.21 -18.10
C SER A 170 -0.98 2.67 -19.12
N PHE A 171 -1.41 2.52 -20.38
CA PHE A 171 -0.53 2.10 -21.47
C PHE A 171 0.59 3.13 -21.71
N ILE A 172 0.27 4.42 -21.75
CA ILE A 172 1.29 5.48 -21.91
C ILE A 172 2.30 5.43 -20.76
N ILE A 173 1.82 5.37 -19.51
CA ILE A 173 2.69 5.36 -18.32
C ILE A 173 3.54 4.08 -18.26
N ALA A 174 3.00 2.93 -18.64
CA ALA A 174 3.72 1.66 -18.62
C ALA A 174 4.99 1.65 -19.49
N ASN A 175 5.07 2.51 -20.51
CA ASN A 175 6.25 2.64 -21.37
C ASN A 175 7.42 3.41 -20.71
N MET A 176 7.23 4.02 -19.53
CA MET A 176 8.28 4.80 -18.85
C MET A 176 9.31 3.93 -18.10
N GLY A 177 9.07 2.62 -17.97
CA GLY A 177 9.91 1.71 -17.21
C GLY A 177 9.57 1.65 -15.71
N LEU A 178 9.83 0.51 -15.09
CA LEU A 178 9.40 0.23 -13.71
C LEU A 178 10.05 1.17 -12.68
N ASP A 179 11.34 1.47 -12.81
CA ASP A 179 12.06 2.37 -11.89
C ASP A 179 11.46 3.79 -11.87
N MET A 180 11.10 4.30 -13.05
CA MET A 180 10.46 5.61 -13.17
C MET A 180 9.05 5.58 -12.59
N ILE A 181 8.27 4.53 -12.87
CA ILE A 181 6.93 4.38 -12.29
C ILE A 181 6.99 4.34 -10.76
N ILE A 182 7.93 3.57 -10.19
CA ILE A 182 8.11 3.50 -8.73
C ILE A 182 8.46 4.88 -8.18
N SER A 183 9.53 5.52 -8.68
CA SER A 183 9.99 6.82 -8.16
C SER A 183 8.93 7.93 -8.20
N TRP A 184 8.03 7.93 -9.18
CA TRP A 184 6.93 8.89 -9.27
C TRP A 184 5.68 8.46 -8.48
N SER A 185 5.48 7.17 -8.26
CA SER A 185 4.37 6.65 -7.46
C SER A 185 4.64 6.73 -5.95
N THR A 186 5.88 6.57 -5.48
CA THR A 186 6.26 6.61 -4.07
C THR A 186 5.80 7.89 -3.34
N PRO A 187 5.96 9.12 -3.88
CA PRO A 187 5.42 10.33 -3.25
C PRO A 187 3.90 10.24 -3.03
N VAL A 188 3.17 9.78 -4.04
CA VAL A 188 1.72 9.65 -3.98
C VAL A 188 1.33 8.59 -2.94
N LEU A 189 2.07 7.49 -2.86
CA LEU A 189 1.87 6.44 -1.86
C LEU A 189 2.10 6.98 -0.44
N MET A 190 3.18 7.73 -0.22
CA MET A 190 3.49 8.36 1.08
C MET A 190 2.43 9.37 1.51
N LEU A 191 1.69 9.97 0.58
CA LEU A 191 0.51 10.80 0.90
C LEU A 191 -0.73 9.96 1.23
N LEU A 192 -1.05 8.98 0.38
CA LEU A 192 -2.32 8.27 0.42
C LEU A 192 -2.38 7.19 1.49
N TYR A 193 -1.27 6.53 1.80
CA TYR A 193 -1.24 5.45 2.79
C TYR A 193 -1.56 5.90 4.21
N PRO A 194 -0.98 6.99 4.74
CA PRO A 194 -1.38 7.53 6.03
C PRO A 194 -2.88 7.78 6.15
N LEU A 195 -3.48 8.37 5.11
CA LEU A 195 -4.91 8.64 5.05
C LEU A 195 -5.71 7.34 5.01
N ALA A 196 -5.32 6.39 4.15
CA ALA A 196 -5.97 5.10 4.04
C ALA A 196 -5.95 4.32 5.36
N ILE A 197 -4.78 4.21 6.01
CA ILE A 197 -4.63 3.52 7.28
C ILE A 197 -5.46 4.22 8.37
N SER A 198 -5.44 5.55 8.44
CA SER A 198 -6.27 6.29 9.39
C SER A 198 -7.76 6.01 9.19
N LEU A 199 -8.24 5.96 7.95
CA LEU A 199 -9.64 5.65 7.62
C LEU A 199 -10.00 4.20 7.97
N VAL A 200 -9.09 3.25 7.76
CA VAL A 200 -9.28 1.84 8.17
C VAL A 200 -9.41 1.75 9.69
N ILE A 201 -8.51 2.41 10.44
CA ILE A 201 -8.55 2.44 11.91
C ILE A 201 -9.85 3.07 12.40
N LEU A 202 -10.25 4.21 11.83
CA LEU A 202 -11.51 4.87 12.15
C LEU A 202 -12.72 3.99 11.81
N GLY A 203 -12.69 3.26 10.69
CA GLY A 203 -13.73 2.30 10.31
C GLY A 203 -13.90 1.19 11.34
N ILE A 204 -12.79 0.64 11.85
CA ILE A 204 -12.78 -0.41 12.89
C ILE A 204 -13.28 0.15 14.23
N LEU A 205 -12.83 1.36 14.61
CA LEU A 205 -13.20 2.00 15.87
C LEU A 205 -14.57 2.72 15.82
N SER A 206 -15.20 2.77 14.64
CA SER A 206 -16.48 3.44 14.42
C SER A 206 -17.61 3.08 15.38
N PRO A 207 -17.72 1.85 15.93
CA PRO A 207 -18.77 1.53 16.90
C PRO A 207 -18.65 2.31 18.22
N ILE A 208 -17.45 2.79 18.58
CA ILE A 208 -17.18 3.52 19.83
C ILE A 208 -17.81 4.92 19.80
N PHE A 209 -17.73 5.59 18.66
CA PHE A 209 -18.22 6.96 18.46
C PHE A 209 -19.41 7.04 17.49
N LYS A 210 -20.06 5.90 17.24
CA LYS A 210 -21.29 5.76 16.43
C LYS A 210 -21.23 6.46 15.06
N ASN A 211 -20.12 6.30 14.36
CA ASN A 211 -19.87 6.94 13.05
C ASN A 211 -19.94 8.48 13.04
N ASP A 212 -19.63 9.16 14.15
CA ASP A 212 -19.61 10.63 14.17
C ASP A 212 -18.63 11.21 13.12
N PRO A 213 -19.14 11.98 12.12
CA PRO A 213 -18.31 12.58 11.08
C PRO A 213 -17.21 13.51 11.60
N VAL A 214 -17.36 14.08 12.81
CA VAL A 214 -16.37 14.98 13.41
C VAL A 214 -15.06 14.24 13.69
N VAL A 215 -15.14 13.00 14.22
CA VAL A 215 -13.97 12.17 14.51
C VAL A 215 -13.21 11.86 13.22
N TYR A 216 -13.92 11.50 12.16
CA TYR A 216 -13.33 11.26 10.84
C TYR A 216 -12.64 12.49 10.28
N LYS A 217 -13.32 13.65 10.28
CA LYS A 217 -12.80 14.89 9.70
C LYS A 217 -11.53 15.36 10.42
N ILE A 218 -11.56 15.40 11.75
CA ILE A 218 -10.43 15.91 12.54
C ILE A 218 -9.21 14.99 12.39
N THR A 219 -9.40 13.69 12.56
CA THR A 219 -8.32 12.70 12.44
C THR A 219 -7.70 12.72 11.05
N THR A 220 -8.52 12.73 9.99
CA THR A 220 -8.04 12.73 8.61
C THR A 220 -7.34 14.06 8.28
N ALA A 221 -7.89 15.20 8.70
CA ALA A 221 -7.28 16.51 8.47
C ALA A 221 -5.92 16.65 9.16
N LEU A 222 -5.80 16.17 10.40
CA LEU A 222 -4.53 16.19 11.12
C LEU A 222 -3.51 15.18 10.57
N THR A 223 -3.96 14.06 10.02
CA THR A 223 -3.10 13.08 9.32
C THR A 223 -2.58 13.65 7.99
N LEU A 224 -3.37 14.46 7.29
CA LEU A 224 -3.03 15.02 5.99
C LEU A 224 -1.79 15.95 6.04
N ILE A 225 -1.67 16.75 7.10
CA ILE A 225 -0.57 17.72 7.25
C ILE A 225 0.81 17.03 7.18
N PRO A 226 1.17 16.10 8.08
CA PRO A 226 2.44 15.38 8.02
C PRO A 226 2.58 14.53 6.74
N ALA A 227 1.49 13.92 6.25
CA ALA A 227 1.54 13.14 5.01
C ALA A 227 1.95 13.97 3.78
N LEU A 228 1.63 15.27 3.75
CA LEU A 228 2.11 16.18 2.71
C LEU A 228 3.63 16.41 2.82
N PHE A 229 4.18 16.52 4.03
CA PHE A 229 5.63 16.62 4.21
C PHE A 229 6.34 15.31 3.85
N ASP A 230 5.76 14.16 4.21
CA ASP A 230 6.28 12.85 3.82
C ASP A 230 6.27 12.66 2.29
N MET A 231 5.21 13.12 1.60
CA MET A 231 5.15 13.16 0.13
C MET A 231 6.28 14.01 -0.46
N ILE A 232 6.50 15.22 0.08
CA ILE A 232 7.57 16.12 -0.38
C ILE A 232 8.95 15.49 -0.17
N ASN A 233 9.14 14.78 0.95
CA ASN A 233 10.39 14.08 1.25
C ASN A 233 10.66 12.92 0.29
N ALA A 234 9.60 12.26 -0.17
CA ALA A 234 9.66 11.15 -1.10
C ALA A 234 9.76 11.57 -2.58
N LEU A 235 9.74 12.88 -2.90
CA LEU A 235 9.90 13.36 -4.27
C LEU A 235 11.22 12.90 -4.88
N PRO A 236 11.26 12.67 -6.21
CA PRO A 236 12.50 12.36 -6.93
C PRO A 236 13.58 13.42 -6.69
N ASP A 237 14.85 13.00 -6.69
CA ASP A 237 16.00 13.85 -6.35
C ASP A 237 16.07 15.15 -7.16
N VAL A 238 15.60 15.13 -8.41
CA VAL A 238 15.52 16.29 -9.30
C VAL A 238 14.69 17.41 -8.67
N LEU A 239 13.59 17.08 -8.01
CA LEU A 239 12.72 18.05 -7.33
C LEU A 239 13.24 18.29 -5.91
N ARG A 240 13.57 17.21 -5.19
CA ARG A 240 13.98 17.26 -3.78
C ARG A 240 15.20 18.13 -3.51
N SER A 241 16.14 18.20 -4.46
CA SER A 241 17.36 19.01 -4.35
C SER A 241 17.14 20.54 -4.46
N THR A 242 15.93 20.99 -4.79
CA THR A 242 15.60 22.41 -4.86
C THR A 242 15.68 23.07 -3.47
N SER A 243 16.28 24.26 -3.38
CA SER A 243 16.47 25.00 -2.12
C SER A 243 15.18 25.23 -1.33
N ILE A 244 14.07 25.48 -2.02
CA ILE A 244 12.74 25.64 -1.41
C ILE A 244 12.31 24.35 -0.69
N ILE A 245 12.47 23.20 -1.33
CA ILE A 245 12.10 21.90 -0.76
C ILE A 245 13.00 21.55 0.42
N GLN A 246 14.31 21.80 0.32
CA GLN A 246 15.23 21.57 1.44
C GLN A 246 14.89 22.42 2.68
N ASN A 247 14.43 23.66 2.50
CA ASN A 247 13.96 24.50 3.61
C ASN A 247 12.69 23.94 4.26
N ILE A 248 11.75 23.41 3.45
CA ILE A 248 10.54 22.75 3.94
C ILE A 248 10.90 21.48 4.72
N LEU A 249 11.83 20.67 4.20
CA LEU A 249 12.26 19.42 4.81
C LEU A 249 13.03 19.63 6.11
N SER A 250 13.90 20.63 6.19
CA SER A 250 14.61 20.96 7.44
C SER A 250 13.67 21.48 8.53
N TYR A 251 12.62 22.21 8.15
CA TYR A 251 11.54 22.56 9.08
C TYR A 251 10.80 21.31 9.56
N ALA A 252 10.41 20.43 8.64
CA ALA A 252 9.74 19.17 8.96
C ALA A 252 10.57 18.31 9.91
N GLN A 253 11.87 18.11 9.65
CA GLN A 253 12.79 17.35 10.51
C GLN A 253 12.88 17.90 11.93
N ARG A 254 12.78 19.22 12.10
CA ARG A 254 12.91 19.86 13.42
C ARG A 254 11.63 19.74 14.26
N TYR A 255 10.45 19.76 13.63
CA TYR A 255 9.17 19.89 14.34
C TYR A 255 8.27 18.67 14.24
N LEU A 256 8.44 17.81 13.24
CA LEU A 256 7.63 16.60 13.06
C LEU A 256 8.32 15.41 13.73
N PRO A 257 7.73 14.81 14.78
CA PRO A 257 8.28 13.60 15.37
C PRO A 257 8.24 12.44 14.36
N MET A 258 9.23 11.56 14.39
CA MET A 258 9.35 10.38 13.51
C MET A 258 9.40 10.69 12.00
N PHE A 259 9.73 11.93 11.62
CA PHE A 259 9.88 12.30 10.22
C PHE A 259 11.02 11.55 9.52
N ASP A 260 12.15 11.34 10.20
CA ASP A 260 13.28 10.57 9.66
C ASP A 260 12.93 9.09 9.39
N LEU A 261 11.86 8.58 10.02
CA LEU A 261 11.35 7.23 9.84
C LEU A 261 10.20 7.15 8.81
N GLY A 262 9.73 8.28 8.26
CA GLY A 262 8.55 8.30 7.38
C GLY A 262 7.23 7.99 8.07
N PHE A 263 7.17 8.13 9.41
CA PHE A 263 5.98 7.89 10.24
C PHE A 263 5.46 9.14 10.93
N SER A 264 5.75 10.31 10.37
CA SER A 264 5.34 11.58 10.97
C SER A 264 3.81 11.65 11.17
N TRP A 265 3.05 11.01 10.29
CA TRP A 265 1.60 10.93 10.35
C TRP A 265 1.03 10.18 11.56
N VAL A 266 1.74 9.20 12.14
CA VAL A 266 1.20 8.35 13.22
C VAL A 266 0.84 9.17 14.45
N THR A 267 1.76 10.05 14.86
CA THR A 267 1.58 10.90 16.05
C THR A 267 0.39 11.86 15.89
N PHE A 268 0.27 12.51 14.74
CA PHE A 268 -0.83 13.43 14.43
C PHE A 268 -2.16 12.70 14.24
N SER A 269 -2.15 11.51 13.64
CA SER A 269 -3.34 10.68 13.48
C SER A 269 -3.90 10.24 14.82
N LEU A 270 -3.03 9.76 15.73
CA LEU A 270 -3.43 9.42 17.09
C LEU A 270 -3.93 10.65 17.85
N GLY A 271 -3.23 11.78 17.78
CA GLY A 271 -3.67 13.03 18.38
C GLY A 271 -5.05 13.48 17.87
N GLY A 272 -5.28 13.40 16.56
CA GLY A 272 -6.55 13.73 15.95
C GLY A 272 -7.69 12.79 16.33
N LEU A 273 -7.39 11.49 16.48
CA LEU A 273 -8.34 10.51 16.98
C LEU A 273 -8.76 10.83 18.41
N PHE A 274 -7.81 11.09 19.31
CA PHE A 274 -8.09 11.45 20.70
C PHE A 274 -8.93 12.73 20.79
N ILE A 275 -8.52 13.79 20.07
CA ILE A 275 -9.25 15.07 20.05
C ILE A 275 -10.66 14.87 19.50
N GLY A 276 -10.80 14.11 18.41
CA GLY A 276 -12.09 13.80 17.80
C GLY A 276 -13.03 13.10 18.78
N ILE A 277 -12.54 12.07 19.49
CA ILE A 277 -13.31 11.34 20.49
C ILE A 277 -13.70 12.23 21.67
N ILE A 278 -12.79 13.06 22.18
CA ILE A 278 -13.09 14.00 23.27
C ILE A 278 -14.22 14.95 22.86
N ILE A 279 -14.15 15.52 21.64
CA ILE A 279 -15.18 16.43 21.13
C ILE A 279 -16.53 15.70 20.97
N HIS A 280 -16.52 14.45 20.51
CA HIS A 280 -17.74 13.63 20.40
C HIS A 280 -18.43 13.48 21.77
N PHE A 281 -17.69 13.07 22.80
CA PHE A 281 -18.24 12.89 24.14
C PHE A 281 -18.64 14.22 24.80
N ALA A 282 -17.88 15.29 24.60
CA ALA A 282 -18.22 16.62 25.12
C ALA A 282 -19.52 17.17 24.52
N LYS A 283 -19.72 17.02 23.20
CA LYS A 283 -20.97 17.41 22.55
C LYS A 283 -22.16 16.60 23.06
N ARG A 284 -21.98 15.31 23.29
CA ARG A 284 -23.03 14.44 23.82
C ARG A 284 -23.42 14.80 25.25
N ALA A 285 -22.43 15.07 26.11
CA ALA A 285 -22.67 15.49 27.50
C ALA A 285 -23.36 16.86 27.58
N SER A 286 -23.01 17.78 26.68
CA SER A 286 -23.64 19.11 26.61
C SER A 286 -25.08 19.05 26.09
N PHE A 287 -25.44 18.07 25.26
CA PHE A 287 -26.83 17.86 24.83
C PHE A 287 -27.70 17.31 25.96
N THR A 288 -27.19 16.35 26.73
CA THR A 288 -27.92 15.80 27.89
C THR A 288 -28.13 16.84 28.99
N ALA A 289 -27.19 17.78 29.19
CA ALA A 289 -27.31 18.83 30.21
C ALA A 289 -28.26 19.99 29.84
N VAL A 290 -28.79 20.03 28.61
CA VAL A 290 -29.77 21.04 28.14
C VAL A 290 -31.20 20.48 28.16
N GLU A 291 -31.35 19.15 28.25
CA GLU A 291 -32.65 18.47 28.36
C GLU A 291 -33.11 18.25 29.81
N ASP A 292 -32.20 18.43 30.79
CA ASP A 292 -32.48 18.44 32.25
C ASP A 292 -32.69 19.86 32.78
#